data_AF-A0A542MDX5-F1
#
_entry.id   AF-A0A542MDX5-F1
#
_cell.length_a   1.000
_cell.length_b   1.000
_cell.length_c   1.000
_cell.angle_alpha   90.00
_cell.angle_beta   90.00
_cell.angle_gamma   90.00
#
_symmetry.space_group_name_H-M   'P 1'
#
loop_
_entity.id
_entity.type
_entity.pdbx_description
1 polymer ?
#
loop_
_entity_poly.entity_id
_entity_poly.type
_entity_poly.pdbx_seq_one_letter_code
_entity_poly.pdbx_strand_id
1 'polypeptide(L)'
;MKHPEDQRTIELPLDPNRAKKRGRPPKDDAMSDAERARRYRARQRMLPKDEWNYEHVTAQARAEIGRLLGGLADKPAAEAELVTQWAYGMFLLWDRVTAQVQRPDDRRQLLALVSG
;
A
#
# COMPACT_ATOMS: atom_id res chain seq x y z
N MET A 1 2.74 15.46 -51.75
CA MET A 1 3.18 16.34 -52.85
C MET A 1 3.92 17.51 -52.24
N LYS A 2 5.14 17.82 -52.72
CA LYS A 2 5.92 18.98 -52.25
C LYS A 2 5.42 20.24 -52.97
N HIS A 3 5.17 21.32 -52.23
CA HIS A 3 4.74 22.59 -52.80
C HIS A 3 5.91 23.30 -53.49
N PRO A 4 5.72 23.92 -54.68
CA PRO A 4 6.79 24.42 -55.54
C PRO A 4 7.42 25.76 -55.10
N GLU A 5 7.06 26.30 -53.93
CA GLU A 5 7.37 27.69 -53.54
C GLU A 5 8.50 27.80 -52.51
N ASP A 6 8.97 26.67 -51.99
CA ASP A 6 10.00 26.61 -50.95
C ASP A 6 11.42 26.61 -51.56
N GLN A 7 11.83 27.73 -52.17
CA GLN A 7 13.15 27.89 -52.79
C GLN A 7 14.29 28.12 -51.77
N ARG A 8 14.10 27.83 -50.48
CA ARG A 8 15.10 28.07 -49.41
C ARG A 8 15.57 26.82 -48.69
N THR A 9 15.26 25.62 -49.17
CA THR A 9 15.78 24.40 -48.57
C THR A 9 17.19 24.11 -49.10
N ILE A 10 18.22 24.61 -48.41
CA ILE A 10 19.59 24.16 -48.61
C ILE A 10 19.72 22.80 -47.91
N GLU A 11 20.01 21.75 -48.67
CA GLU A 11 20.27 20.43 -48.10
C GLU A 11 21.62 20.45 -47.36
N LEU A 12 21.58 20.35 -46.03
CA LEU A 12 22.78 20.13 -45.23
C LEU A 12 23.33 18.72 -45.53
N PRO A 13 24.63 18.57 -45.87
CA PRO A 13 25.23 17.25 -46.03
C PRO A 13 25.28 16.57 -44.66
N LEU A 14 24.34 15.65 -44.43
CA LEU A 14 24.33 14.78 -43.27
C LEU A 14 25.29 13.62 -43.56
N ASP A 15 26.46 13.64 -42.92
CA ASP A 15 27.38 12.51 -42.92
C ASP A 15 26.63 11.24 -42.44
N PRO A 16 26.44 10.22 -43.29
CA PRO A 16 25.65 9.04 -42.98
C PRO A 16 26.26 8.22 -41.84
N ASN A 17 27.55 8.41 -41.52
CA ASN A 17 28.21 7.75 -40.40
C ASN A 17 27.94 8.45 -39.05
N ARG A 18 27.44 9.69 -39.04
CA ARG A 18 27.17 10.45 -37.82
C ARG A 18 25.74 10.25 -37.28
N ALA A 19 24.81 9.80 -38.12
CA ALA A 19 23.42 9.53 -37.73
C ALA A 19 23.30 8.36 -36.73
N LYS A 20 24.22 7.38 -36.77
CA LYS A 20 24.23 6.25 -35.82
C LYS A 20 24.60 6.63 -34.37
N LYS A 21 25.05 7.87 -34.12
CA LYS A 21 25.52 8.33 -32.79
C LYS A 21 24.77 9.54 -32.24
N ARG A 22 23.60 9.88 -32.75
CA ARG A 22 22.77 10.97 -32.21
C ARG A 22 21.50 10.40 -31.57
N GLY A 23 21.39 10.49 -30.24
CA GLY A 23 20.09 10.38 -29.57
C GLY A 23 20.06 9.73 -28.19
N ARG A 24 21.11 9.03 -27.73
CA ARG A 24 21.13 8.49 -26.37
C ARG A 24 22.42 8.87 -25.67
N PRO A 25 22.39 9.78 -24.67
CA PRO A 25 23.47 9.85 -23.70
C PRO A 25 23.72 8.43 -23.18
N PRO A 26 24.98 7.96 -23.09
CA PRO A 26 25.27 6.72 -22.38
C PRO A 26 24.64 6.83 -20.99
N LYS A 27 23.71 5.94 -20.66
CA LYS A 27 23.28 5.82 -19.26
C LYS A 27 24.38 5.04 -18.57
N ASP A 28 25.42 5.73 -18.13
CA ASP A 28 26.50 5.13 -17.33
C ASP A 28 25.95 4.52 -16.03
N ASP A 29 24.74 4.91 -15.62
CA ASP A 29 23.99 4.39 -14.46
C ASP A 29 22.74 3.55 -14.82
N ALA A 30 22.58 3.08 -16.07
CA ALA A 30 21.47 2.16 -16.37
C ALA A 30 21.75 0.79 -15.73
N MET A 31 21.17 0.56 -14.56
CA MET A 31 21.12 -0.78 -13.98
C MET A 31 20.64 -1.79 -15.03
N SER A 32 21.46 -2.82 -15.24
CA SER A 32 21.13 -4.00 -16.04
C SER A 32 19.76 -4.54 -15.64
N ASP A 33 19.02 -5.11 -16.58
CA ASP A 33 17.71 -5.69 -16.28
C ASP A 33 17.80 -6.78 -15.20
N ALA A 34 18.93 -7.50 -15.13
CA ALA A 34 19.22 -8.45 -14.06
C ALA A 34 19.36 -7.76 -12.68
N GLU A 35 20.08 -6.64 -12.62
CA GLU A 35 20.26 -5.81 -11.43
C GLU A 35 18.92 -5.21 -10.98
N ARG A 36 18.11 -4.75 -11.94
CA ARG A 36 16.76 -4.20 -11.70
C ARG A 36 15.83 -5.28 -11.15
N ALA A 37 15.85 -6.49 -11.72
CA ALA A 37 15.08 -7.63 -11.24
C ALA A 37 15.54 -8.08 -9.85
N ARG A 38 16.85 -8.10 -9.57
CA ARG A 38 17.41 -8.41 -8.24
C ARG A 38 16.94 -7.40 -7.20
N ARG A 39 17.03 -6.09 -7.48
CA ARG A 39 16.54 -5.04 -6.57
C ARG A 39 15.02 -5.04 -6.42
N TYR A 40 14.28 -5.37 -7.47
CA TYR A 40 12.82 -5.54 -7.38
C TYR A 40 12.45 -6.72 -6.47
N ARG A 41 13.07 -7.89 -6.65
CA ARG A 41 12.87 -9.05 -5.77
C ARG A 41 13.31 -8.79 -4.34
N ALA A 42 14.42 -8.06 -4.14
CA ALA A 42 14.88 -7.67 -2.81
C ALA A 42 13.86 -6.75 -2.10
N ARG A 43 13.26 -5.79 -2.82
CA ARG A 43 12.17 -4.96 -2.30
C ARG A 43 10.92 -5.78 -1.98
N GLN A 44 10.53 -6.71 -2.85
CA GLN A 44 9.39 -7.61 -2.62
C GLN A 44 9.61 -8.55 -1.42
N ARG A 45 10.84 -9.00 -1.19
CA ARG A 45 11.20 -9.82 -0.02
C ARG A 45 11.19 -9.04 1.30
N MET A 46 11.24 -7.71 1.24
CA MET A 46 11.14 -6.80 2.40
C MET A 46 9.71 -6.32 2.67
N LEU A 47 8.74 -6.57 1.79
CA LEU A 47 7.34 -6.41 2.17
C LEU A 47 6.99 -7.57 3.11
N PRO A 48 6.41 -7.32 4.29
CA PRO A 48 5.86 -8.38 5.11
C PRO A 48 4.86 -9.14 4.24
N LYS A 49 5.16 -10.39 3.92
CA LYS A 49 4.20 -11.30 3.31
C LYS A 49 3.31 -11.86 4.42
N ASP A 50 2.83 -10.96 5.28
CA ASP A 50 1.84 -11.31 6.28
C ASP A 50 0.54 -11.42 5.50
N GLU A 51 0.29 -12.62 4.99
CA GLU A 51 -1.04 -13.00 4.53
C GLU A 51 -2.00 -12.62 5.65
N TRP A 52 -2.94 -11.74 5.33
CA TRP A 52 -4.05 -11.37 6.21
C TRP A 52 -4.78 -12.65 6.59
N ASN A 53 -4.41 -13.22 7.73
CA ASN A 53 -4.99 -14.42 8.26
C ASN A 53 -5.87 -14.06 9.46
N TYR A 54 -6.79 -14.97 9.78
CA TYR A 54 -7.75 -14.78 10.85
C TYR A 54 -7.09 -14.40 12.18
N GLU A 55 -5.96 -15.04 12.52
CA GLU A 55 -5.27 -14.83 13.80
C GLU A 55 -4.68 -13.43 13.88
N HIS A 56 -4.08 -12.93 12.80
CA HIS A 56 -3.53 -11.59 12.72
C HIS A 56 -4.61 -10.52 12.84
N VAL A 57 -5.68 -10.65 12.06
CA VAL A 57 -6.81 -9.69 12.07
C VAL A 57 -7.49 -9.68 13.45
N THR A 58 -7.63 -10.84 14.09
CA THR A 58 -8.20 -10.97 15.43
C THR A 58 -7.30 -10.38 16.51
N ALA A 59 -5.99 -10.64 16.45
CA ALA A 59 -5.02 -10.05 17.37
C ALA A 59 -5.00 -8.52 17.26
N GLN A 60 -5.03 -8.00 16.03
CA GLN A 60 -5.04 -6.57 15.79
C GLN A 60 -6.34 -5.89 16.25
N ALA A 61 -7.50 -6.50 15.97
CA ALA A 61 -8.77 -6.01 16.49
C ALA A 61 -8.79 -5.95 18.02
N ARG A 62 -8.28 -7.00 18.69
CA ARG A 62 -8.17 -7.04 20.16
C ARG A 62 -7.24 -5.95 20.70
N ALA A 63 -6.08 -5.77 20.09
CA ALA A 63 -5.11 -4.76 20.50
C ALA A 63 -5.68 -3.33 20.35
N GLU A 64 -6.34 -3.04 19.24
CA GLU A 64 -6.94 -1.73 19.00
C GLU A 64 -8.13 -1.44 19.92
N ILE A 65 -9.01 -2.42 20.15
CA ILE A 65 -10.10 -2.29 21.13
C ILE A 65 -9.53 -2.02 22.53
N GLY A 66 -8.51 -2.78 22.94
CA GLY A 66 -7.82 -2.57 24.21
C GLY A 66 -7.18 -1.19 24.31
N ARG A 67 -6.57 -0.69 23.24
CA ARG A 67 -5.97 0.66 23.18
C ARG A 67 -7.03 1.76 23.29
N LEU A 68 -8.17 1.60 22.63
CA LEU A 68 -9.26 2.58 22.69
C LEU A 68 -9.84 2.66 24.11
N LEU A 69 -10.09 1.52 24.74
CA LEU A 69 -10.69 1.45 26.07
C LEU A 69 -9.69 1.72 27.22
N GLY A 70 -8.39 1.54 26.97
CA GLY A 70 -7.30 1.82 27.90
C GLY A 70 -7.16 3.32 28.17
N GLY A 71 -7.90 3.84 29.15
CA GLY A 71 -7.96 5.27 29.49
C GLY A 71 -9.37 5.85 29.43
N LEU A 72 -10.41 5.01 29.27
CA LEU A 72 -11.80 5.46 29.27
C LEU A 72 -12.19 6.16 30.58
N ALA A 73 -11.67 5.69 31.72
CA ALA A 73 -11.99 6.20 33.06
C ALA A 73 -11.55 7.66 33.28
N ASP A 74 -10.52 8.11 32.56
CA ASP A 74 -9.96 9.47 32.71
C ASP A 74 -10.62 10.48 31.75
N LYS A 75 -11.55 10.02 30.90
CA LYS A 75 -12.17 10.83 29.85
C LYS A 75 -13.48 11.48 30.31
N PRO A 76 -13.80 12.68 29.80
CA PRO A 76 -15.14 13.24 29.93
C PRO A 76 -16.19 12.29 29.35
N ALA A 77 -17.39 12.26 29.94
CA ALA A 77 -18.44 11.30 29.58
C ALA A 77 -18.78 11.27 28.07
N ALA A 78 -18.86 12.43 27.41
CA ALA A 78 -19.13 12.51 25.98
C ALA A 78 -18.01 11.89 25.12
N GLU A 79 -16.75 12.05 25.52
CA GLU A 79 -15.62 11.41 24.84
C GLU A 79 -15.56 9.91 25.13
N ALA A 80 -15.86 9.51 26.37
CA ALA A 80 -15.94 8.11 26.75
C ALA A 80 -16.98 7.36 25.91
N GLU A 81 -18.19 7.93 25.74
CA GLU A 81 -19.22 7.36 24.89
C GLU A 81 -18.75 7.19 23.43
N LEU A 82 -18.14 8.24 22.86
CA LEU A 82 -17.62 8.19 21.49
C LEU A 82 -16.55 7.09 21.34
N VAL A 83 -15.65 6.96 22.31
CA VAL A 83 -14.61 5.92 22.31
C VAL A 83 -15.23 4.52 22.38
N THR A 84 -16.24 4.32 23.22
CA THR A 84 -16.98 3.05 23.31
C THR A 84 -17.67 2.71 21.99
N GLN A 85 -18.31 3.69 21.33
CA GLN A 85 -18.92 3.49 20.01
C GLN A 85 -17.88 3.10 18.95
N TRP A 86 -16.69 3.72 18.96
CA TRP A 86 -15.59 3.35 18.07
C TRP A 86 -15.07 1.93 18.33
N ALA A 87 -14.88 1.55 19.60
CA ALA A 87 -14.48 0.19 19.96
C ALA A 87 -15.51 -0.84 19.49
N TYR A 88 -16.80 -0.54 19.67
CA TYR A 88 -17.89 -1.37 19.16
C TYR A 88 -17.90 -1.47 17.63
N GLY A 89 -17.68 -0.36 16.93
CA GLY A 89 -17.53 -0.34 15.47
C GLY A 89 -16.37 -1.22 14.98
N MET A 90 -15.25 -1.22 15.69
CA MET A 90 -14.11 -2.10 15.38
C MET A 90 -14.47 -3.58 15.55
N PHE A 91 -15.22 -3.92 16.61
CA PHE A 91 -15.76 -5.27 16.79
C PHE A 91 -16.68 -5.68 15.63
N LEU A 92 -17.61 -4.82 15.22
CA LEU A 92 -18.52 -5.11 14.10
C LEU A 92 -17.77 -5.33 12.78
N LEU A 93 -16.75 -4.52 12.52
CA LEU A 93 -15.90 -4.69 11.33
C LEU A 93 -15.20 -6.05 11.36
N TRP A 94 -14.57 -6.40 12.48
CA TRP A 94 -13.93 -7.70 12.66
C TRP A 94 -14.92 -8.87 12.51
N ASP A 95 -16.11 -8.78 13.11
CA ASP A 95 -17.17 -9.80 13.05
C ASP A 95 -17.60 -10.06 11.61
N ARG A 96 -17.66 -9.02 10.77
CA ARG A 96 -18.01 -9.17 9.35
C ARG A 96 -16.88 -9.64 8.46
N VAL A 97 -15.66 -9.14 8.68
CA VAL A 97 -14.49 -9.57 7.88
C VAL A 97 -14.15 -11.04 8.15
N THR A 98 -14.40 -11.53 9.37
CA THR A 98 -14.03 -12.89 9.77
C THR A 98 -15.18 -13.90 9.76
N ALA A 99 -16.39 -13.50 9.37
CA ALA A 99 -17.63 -14.27 9.54
C ALA A 99 -17.58 -15.74 9.07
N GLN A 100 -16.80 -16.06 8.03
CA GLN A 100 -16.71 -17.43 7.48
C GLN A 100 -15.71 -18.34 8.22
N VAL A 101 -14.79 -17.77 9.00
CA VAL A 101 -13.67 -18.47 9.64
C VAL A 101 -13.61 -18.24 11.16
N GLN A 102 -14.62 -17.58 11.71
CA GLN A 102 -14.66 -17.12 13.08
C GLN A 102 -14.73 -18.27 14.09
N ARG A 103 -13.94 -18.18 15.16
CA ARG A 103 -14.02 -19.10 16.30
C ARG A 103 -15.03 -18.55 17.32
N PRO A 104 -15.95 -19.38 17.86
CA PRO A 104 -16.97 -18.92 18.82
C PRO A 104 -16.40 -18.26 20.07
N ASP A 105 -15.24 -18.73 20.55
CA ASP A 105 -14.58 -18.19 21.75
C ASP A 105 -14.05 -16.77 21.52
N ASP A 106 -13.42 -16.52 20.39
CA ASP A 106 -12.89 -15.20 20.05
C ASP A 106 -14.01 -14.17 19.94
N ARG A 107 -15.14 -14.55 19.31
CA ARG A 107 -16.30 -13.67 19.20
C ARG A 107 -16.84 -13.27 20.56
N ARG A 108 -17.00 -14.25 21.47
CA ARG A 108 -17.50 -14.00 22.83
C ARG A 108 -16.54 -13.09 23.60
N GLN A 109 -15.23 -13.34 23.50
CA GLN A 109 -14.22 -12.54 24.19
C GLN A 109 -14.16 -11.10 23.68
N LEU A 110 -14.17 -10.90 22.35
CA LEU A 110 -14.16 -9.56 21.76
C LEU A 110 -15.44 -8.79 22.05
N LEU A 111 -16.60 -9.45 22.02
CA LEU A 111 -17.87 -8.82 22.39
C LEU A 111 -17.88 -8.38 23.85
N ALA A 112 -17.34 -9.21 24.75
CA ALA A 112 -17.23 -8.89 26.17
C ALA A 112 -16.34 -7.66 26.43
N LEU A 113 -15.29 -7.44 25.62
CA LEU A 113 -14.44 -6.25 25.74
C LEU A 113 -15.19 -4.96 25.42
N VAL A 114 -16.11 -4.97 24.45
CA VAL A 114 -16.80 -3.77 23.96
C VAL A 114 -18.18 -3.54 24.60
N SER A 115 -18.68 -4.52 25.36
CA SER A 115 -19.98 -4.47 26.03
C SER A 115 -19.87 -4.36 27.55
N GLY A 116 -18.64 -4.31 28.08
CA GLY A 116 -18.33 -4.20 29.50
C GLY A 116 -18.28 -2.78 30.02
#